data_AF-A0A8H7GN51-F1
#
_entry.id   AF-A0A8H7GN51-F1
#
_cell.length_a   1.000
_cell.length_b   1.000
_cell.length_c   1.000
_cell.angle_alpha   90.00
_cell.angle_beta   90.00
_cell.angle_gamma   90.00
#
_symmetry.space_group_name_H-M   'P 1'
#
loop_
_entity.id
_entity.type
_entity.pdbx_description
1 polymer ?
#
loop_
_entity_poly.entity_id
_entity_poly.type
_entity_poly.pdbx_seq_one_letter_code
_entity_poly.pdbx_strand_id
1 'polypeptide(L)'
;MTDLDAHLQAQEAEIARDQEIARVLACHPKDYFAILQINPLSQHASLATVLRKIYRKKSLQIHPDKVKNKDAPAAFDLLKKANLVLASEPIEDSGRVRGNDEDDKSIVEDKKKYMEKSNLILIYEQVAEGLGGDNVDDFYHESNRAIREKVAVVLKQHEMDQTVETNYLQRQEMRKQSDFKSAAKEREMKKSWESRWELDRDTRVKLWRNFSTKVEKPKKKKKVLA
;
A
#
# COMPACT_ATOMS: atom_id res chain seq x y z
N MET A 1 -17.74 44.73 -30.09
CA MET A 1 -17.48 44.66 -28.63
C MET A 1 -17.86 43.31 -28.03
N THR A 2 -18.89 42.62 -28.54
CA THR A 2 -19.33 41.30 -28.04
C THR A 2 -18.35 40.14 -28.26
N ASP A 3 -17.59 40.14 -29.36
CA ASP A 3 -16.68 39.02 -29.69
C ASP A 3 -15.45 38.96 -28.79
N LEU A 4 -14.96 40.12 -28.32
CA LEU A 4 -13.82 40.19 -27.42
C LEU A 4 -14.20 39.65 -26.03
N ASP A 5 -15.39 40.03 -25.55
CA ASP A 5 -15.94 39.55 -24.28
C ASP A 5 -16.21 38.04 -24.32
N ALA A 6 -16.70 37.50 -25.44
CA ALA A 6 -16.89 36.07 -25.61
C ALA A 6 -15.54 35.30 -25.61
N HIS A 7 -14.50 35.88 -26.21
CA HIS A 7 -13.16 35.28 -26.19
C HIS A 7 -12.54 35.28 -24.79
N LEU A 8 -12.69 36.39 -24.06
CA LEU A 8 -12.26 36.52 -22.67
C LEU A 8 -12.98 35.51 -21.76
N GLN A 9 -14.30 35.38 -21.88
CA GLN A 9 -15.08 34.38 -21.13
C GLN A 9 -14.63 32.94 -21.42
N ALA A 10 -14.30 32.62 -22.68
CA ALA A 10 -13.79 31.30 -23.04
C ALA A 10 -12.42 31.02 -22.41
N GLN A 11 -11.53 32.02 -22.39
CA GLN A 11 -10.22 31.91 -21.73
C GLN A 11 -10.34 31.79 -20.22
N GLU A 12 -11.20 32.59 -19.58
CA GLU A 12 -11.50 32.48 -18.15
C GLU A 12 -12.01 31.09 -17.79
N ALA A 13 -12.90 30.51 -18.60
CA ALA A 13 -13.40 29.16 -18.41
C ALA A 13 -12.33 28.08 -18.62
N GLU A 14 -11.35 28.28 -19.51
CA GLU A 14 -10.20 27.38 -19.67
C GLU A 14 -9.28 27.46 -18.44
N ILE A 15 -8.94 28.65 -17.99
CA ILE A 15 -8.13 28.88 -16.77
C ILE A 15 -8.82 28.29 -15.54
N ALA A 16 -10.13 28.49 -15.38
CA ALA A 16 -10.88 27.94 -14.25
C ALA A 16 -10.90 26.40 -14.24
N ARG A 17 -10.84 25.75 -15.41
CA ARG A 17 -10.72 24.29 -15.52
C ARG A 17 -9.33 23.82 -15.12
N ASP A 18 -8.28 24.49 -15.59
CA ASP A 18 -6.90 24.18 -15.23
C ASP A 18 -6.62 24.40 -13.73
N GLN A 19 -7.19 25.45 -13.15
CA GLN A 19 -7.12 25.69 -11.70
C GLN A 19 -7.79 24.59 -10.89
N GLU A 20 -8.95 24.08 -11.34
CA GLU A 20 -9.61 22.94 -10.66
C GLU A 20 -8.79 21.66 -10.78
N ILE A 21 -8.15 21.40 -11.93
CA ILE A 21 -7.25 20.26 -12.12
C ILE A 21 -6.06 20.36 -11.16
N ALA A 22 -5.39 21.51 -11.13
CA ALA A 22 -4.25 21.75 -10.25
C ALA A 22 -4.65 21.60 -8.77
N ARG A 23 -5.85 22.08 -8.39
CA ARG A 23 -6.38 21.91 -7.04
C ARG A 23 -6.62 20.44 -6.68
N VAL A 24 -7.26 19.67 -7.56
CA VAL A 24 -7.53 18.23 -7.31
C VAL A 24 -6.22 17.46 -7.14
N LEU A 25 -5.20 17.77 -7.93
CA LEU A 25 -3.87 17.15 -7.83
C LEU A 25 -3.08 17.59 -6.60
N ALA A 26 -3.31 18.81 -6.11
CA ALA A 26 -2.72 19.30 -4.87
C ALA A 26 -3.33 18.65 -3.62
N CYS A 27 -4.56 18.16 -3.70
CA CYS A 27 -5.19 17.41 -2.61
C CYS A 27 -4.50 16.06 -2.38
N HIS A 28 -4.53 15.57 -1.14
CA HIS A 28 -3.97 14.27 -0.82
C HIS A 28 -4.79 13.14 -1.51
N PRO A 29 -4.17 12.11 -2.13
CA PRO A 29 -4.89 11.09 -2.91
C PRO A 29 -5.93 10.26 -2.15
N LYS A 30 -5.80 10.19 -0.81
CA LYS A 30 -6.75 9.52 0.09
C LYS A 30 -7.74 10.47 0.76
N ASP A 31 -7.66 11.77 0.50
CA ASP A 31 -8.60 12.75 1.03
C ASP A 31 -9.77 12.97 0.05
N TYR A 32 -10.69 11.98 0.05
CA TYR A 32 -11.81 11.94 -0.88
C TYR A 32 -12.79 13.11 -0.69
N PHE A 33 -12.93 13.61 0.55
CA PHE A 33 -13.79 14.74 0.87
C PHE A 33 -13.24 16.06 0.34
N ALA A 34 -11.93 16.33 0.50
CA ALA A 34 -11.29 17.53 -0.05
C ALA A 34 -11.27 17.54 -1.60
N ILE A 35 -11.07 16.38 -2.21
CA ILE A 35 -11.12 16.22 -3.68
C ILE A 35 -12.50 16.64 -4.21
N LEU A 36 -13.58 16.14 -3.61
CA LEU A 36 -14.95 16.46 -4.02
C LEU A 36 -15.49 17.76 -3.45
N GLN A 37 -14.77 18.43 -2.55
CA GLN A 37 -15.23 19.63 -1.83
C GLN A 37 -16.54 19.40 -1.06
N ILE A 38 -16.63 18.27 -0.36
CA ILE A 38 -17.74 17.93 0.52
C ILE A 38 -17.25 18.05 1.95
N ASN A 39 -18.02 18.73 2.81
CA ASN A 39 -17.73 18.73 4.24
C ASN A 39 -18.22 17.40 4.86
N PRO A 40 -17.34 16.57 5.42
CA PRO A 40 -17.74 15.31 6.05
C PRO A 40 -18.58 15.53 7.32
N LEU A 41 -18.42 16.67 7.98
CA LEU A 41 -19.07 16.98 9.26
C LEU A 41 -20.45 17.63 9.08
N SER A 42 -20.85 17.89 7.83
CA SER A 42 -22.15 18.46 7.50
C SER A 42 -23.28 17.45 7.72
N GLN A 43 -24.32 17.88 8.42
CA GLN A 43 -25.55 17.13 8.63
C GLN A 43 -26.47 17.19 7.38
N HIS A 44 -26.00 16.68 6.26
CA HIS A 44 -26.88 16.55 5.08
C HIS A 44 -27.73 15.28 5.19
N ALA A 45 -29.06 15.45 5.07
CA ALA A 45 -30.05 14.36 5.07
C ALA A 45 -29.83 13.28 3.99
N SER A 46 -28.97 13.51 2.99
CA SER A 46 -28.53 12.47 2.04
C SER A 46 -27.18 12.84 1.39
N LEU A 47 -26.07 12.44 2.03
CA LEU A 47 -24.71 12.57 1.48
C LEU A 47 -24.60 12.00 0.05
N ALA A 48 -25.27 10.89 -0.23
CA ALA A 48 -25.30 10.27 -1.56
C ALA A 48 -25.87 11.18 -2.65
N THR A 49 -26.89 11.98 -2.32
CA THR A 49 -27.52 12.90 -3.30
C THR A 49 -26.60 14.08 -3.61
N VAL A 50 -25.98 14.66 -2.58
CA VAL A 50 -25.01 15.75 -2.72
C VAL A 50 -23.80 15.27 -3.52
N LEU A 51 -23.27 14.10 -3.16
CA LEU A 51 -22.16 13.44 -3.84
C LEU A 51 -22.41 13.29 -5.36
N ARG A 52 -23.55 12.73 -5.77
CA ARG A 52 -23.89 12.55 -7.18
C ARG A 52 -23.94 13.88 -7.94
N LYS A 53 -24.53 14.92 -7.34
CA LYS A 53 -24.64 16.25 -7.98
C LYS A 53 -23.27 16.88 -8.18
N ILE A 54 -22.43 16.86 -7.14
CA ILE A 54 -21.09 17.44 -7.16
C ILE A 54 -20.19 16.67 -8.14
N TYR A 55 -20.18 15.34 -8.06
CA TYR A 55 -19.39 14.50 -8.96
C TYR A 55 -19.76 14.76 -10.42
N ARG A 56 -21.05 14.78 -10.76
CA ARG A 56 -21.50 15.08 -12.13
C ARG A 56 -21.04 16.45 -12.60
N LYS A 57 -21.14 17.49 -11.75
CA LYS A 57 -20.69 18.84 -12.09
C LYS A 57 -19.18 18.89 -12.34
N LYS A 58 -18.38 18.33 -11.42
CA LYS A 58 -16.92 18.37 -11.46
C LYS A 58 -16.33 17.50 -12.57
N SER A 59 -16.83 16.28 -12.74
CA SER A 59 -16.39 15.38 -13.80
C SER A 59 -16.58 15.96 -15.20
N LEU A 60 -17.68 16.69 -15.44
CA LEU A 60 -17.91 17.41 -16.69
C LEU A 60 -16.96 18.61 -16.86
N GLN A 61 -16.61 19.29 -15.76
CA GLN A 61 -15.71 20.44 -15.78
C GLN A 61 -14.27 20.05 -16.13
N ILE A 62 -13.77 18.92 -15.59
CA ILE A 62 -12.39 18.46 -15.80
C ILE A 62 -12.26 17.25 -16.72
N HIS A 63 -13.27 16.98 -17.55
CA HIS A 63 -13.25 15.81 -18.43
C HIS A 63 -12.07 15.88 -19.42
N PRO A 64 -11.28 14.79 -19.59
CA PRO A 64 -10.08 14.81 -20.42
C PRO A 64 -10.35 15.11 -21.91
N ASP A 65 -11.55 14.80 -22.41
CA ASP A 65 -11.97 15.16 -23.77
C ASP A 65 -12.25 16.67 -23.96
N LYS A 66 -12.63 17.38 -22.89
CA LYS A 66 -13.01 18.80 -22.94
C LYS A 66 -11.86 19.76 -22.59
N VAL A 67 -10.78 19.24 -22.01
CA VAL A 67 -9.66 20.03 -21.50
C VAL A 67 -8.38 19.61 -22.19
N LYS A 68 -7.59 20.57 -22.66
CA LYS A 68 -6.32 20.32 -23.39
C LYS A 68 -5.15 19.96 -22.47
N ASN A 69 -5.35 20.03 -21.16
CA ASN A 69 -4.33 19.83 -20.15
C ASN A 69 -3.96 18.34 -20.02
N LYS A 70 -2.66 18.07 -19.95
CA LYS A 70 -2.11 16.71 -19.87
C LYS A 70 -2.46 16.00 -18.56
N ASP A 71 -2.70 16.76 -17.50
CA ASP A 71 -2.98 16.21 -16.17
C ASP A 71 -4.48 15.97 -15.92
N ALA A 72 -5.34 16.34 -16.87
CA ALA A 72 -6.79 16.15 -16.76
C ALA A 72 -7.20 14.68 -16.53
N PRO A 73 -6.61 13.66 -17.19
CA PRO A 73 -6.93 12.25 -16.91
C PRO A 73 -6.63 11.85 -15.46
N ALA A 74 -5.48 12.27 -14.92
CA ALA A 74 -5.07 11.93 -13.57
C ALA A 74 -6.02 12.55 -12.51
N ALA A 75 -6.38 13.82 -12.69
CA ALA A 75 -7.35 14.49 -11.82
C ALA A 75 -8.75 13.86 -11.92
N PHE A 76 -9.17 13.44 -13.12
CA PHE A 76 -10.44 12.76 -13.34
C PHE A 76 -10.50 11.39 -12.65
N ASP A 77 -9.42 10.61 -12.71
CA ASP A 77 -9.32 9.32 -12.03
C ASP A 77 -9.40 9.47 -10.51
N LEU A 78 -8.80 10.52 -9.94
CA LEU A 78 -8.94 10.86 -8.52
C LEU A 78 -10.38 11.19 -8.15
N LEU A 79 -11.09 12.01 -8.95
CA LEU A 79 -12.52 12.29 -8.73
C LEU A 79 -13.37 11.01 -8.77
N LYS A 80 -13.10 10.14 -9.75
CA LYS A 80 -13.82 8.86 -9.92
C LYS A 80 -13.60 7.95 -8.71
N LYS A 81 -12.34 7.83 -8.26
CA LYS A 81 -11.98 7.05 -7.07
C LYS A 81 -12.66 7.60 -5.83
N ALA A 82 -12.62 8.92 -5.62
CA ALA A 82 -13.29 9.58 -4.50
C ALA A 82 -14.80 9.31 -4.49
N ASN A 83 -15.45 9.39 -5.65
CA ASN A 83 -16.88 9.09 -5.76
C ASN A 83 -17.20 7.62 -5.45
N LEU A 84 -16.39 6.68 -5.95
CA LEU A 84 -16.56 5.25 -5.64
C LEU A 84 -16.41 4.94 -4.15
N VAL A 85 -15.41 5.55 -3.50
CA VAL A 85 -15.17 5.33 -2.06
C VAL A 85 -16.28 5.97 -1.23
N LEU A 86 -16.67 7.23 -1.50
CA LEU A 86 -17.70 7.91 -0.71
C LEU A 86 -19.10 7.31 -0.93
N ALA A 87 -19.38 6.73 -2.10
CA ALA A 87 -20.63 6.04 -2.40
C ALA A 87 -20.73 4.65 -1.78
N SER A 88 -19.63 4.08 -1.26
CA SER A 88 -19.66 2.76 -0.62
C SER A 88 -20.55 2.76 0.63
N GLU A 89 -21.31 1.67 0.77
CA GLU A 89 -22.24 1.41 1.86
C GLU A 89 -21.75 0.22 2.70
N PRO A 90 -22.13 0.14 3.98
CA PRO A 90 -21.77 -1.00 4.82
C PRO A 90 -22.36 -2.28 4.23
N ILE A 91 -21.49 -3.23 3.90
CA ILE A 91 -21.92 -4.56 3.49
C ILE A 91 -22.25 -5.32 4.77
N GLU A 92 -23.53 -5.37 5.12
CA GLU A 92 -24.02 -6.28 6.16
C GLU A 92 -23.76 -7.72 5.72
N ASP A 93 -23.21 -8.52 6.64
CA ASP A 93 -22.84 -9.94 6.47
C ASP A 93 -24.11 -10.82 6.38
N SER A 94 -24.99 -10.49 5.44
CA SER A 94 -26.31 -11.08 5.28
C SER A 94 -26.21 -12.41 4.53
N GLY A 95 -25.60 -13.41 5.17
CA GLY A 95 -25.81 -14.84 4.90
C GLY A 95 -25.66 -15.30 3.44
N ARG A 96 -24.94 -14.57 2.59
CA ARG A 96 -24.77 -14.94 1.19
C ARG A 96 -23.78 -16.10 1.12
N VAL A 97 -24.30 -17.24 0.69
CA VAL A 97 -23.54 -18.46 0.38
C VAL A 97 -22.33 -18.07 -0.47
N ARG A 98 -21.12 -18.43 -0.02
CA ARG A 98 -19.88 -18.33 -0.80
C ARG A 98 -20.09 -18.96 -2.17
N GLY A 99 -20.40 -18.16 -3.16
CA GLY A 99 -20.53 -18.56 -4.55
C GLY A 99 -19.48 -17.80 -5.35
N ASN A 100 -18.53 -18.54 -5.93
CA ASN A 100 -17.48 -18.11 -6.85
C ASN A 100 -16.38 -17.14 -6.31
N ASP A 101 -15.12 -17.41 -6.69
CA ASP A 101 -13.93 -16.65 -6.25
C ASP A 101 -13.91 -15.18 -6.75
N GLU A 102 -14.65 -14.86 -7.81
CA GLU A 102 -14.74 -13.49 -8.37
C GLU A 102 -15.66 -12.59 -7.53
N ASP A 103 -16.78 -13.14 -7.07
CA ASP A 103 -17.72 -12.41 -6.21
C ASP A 103 -17.08 -12.11 -4.84
N ASP A 104 -16.26 -13.02 -4.33
CA ASP A 104 -15.55 -12.83 -3.06
C ASP A 104 -14.51 -11.70 -3.15
N LYS A 105 -13.81 -11.56 -4.29
CA LYS A 105 -12.87 -10.43 -4.52
C LYS A 105 -13.59 -9.09 -4.59
N SER A 106 -14.71 -9.01 -5.31
CA SER A 106 -15.52 -7.78 -5.38
C SER A 106 -16.00 -7.34 -4.00
N ILE A 107 -16.45 -8.29 -3.17
CA ILE A 107 -16.90 -8.02 -1.80
C ILE A 107 -15.74 -7.49 -0.95
N VAL A 108 -14.56 -8.08 -1.05
CA VAL A 108 -13.36 -7.62 -0.32
C VAL A 108 -12.98 -6.20 -0.74
N GLU A 109 -13.02 -5.89 -2.03
CA GLU A 109 -12.75 -4.54 -2.55
C GLU A 109 -13.75 -3.50 -2.04
N ASP A 110 -15.04 -3.83 -2.03
CA ASP A 110 -16.07 -2.90 -1.57
C ASP A 110 -16.03 -2.70 -0.05
N LYS A 111 -15.75 -3.77 0.71
CA LYS A 111 -15.44 -3.66 2.15
C LYS A 111 -14.24 -2.75 2.39
N LYS A 112 -13.18 -2.88 1.59
CA LYS A 112 -11.99 -2.02 1.69
C LYS A 112 -12.35 -0.55 1.44
N LYS A 113 -13.13 -0.24 0.39
CA LYS A 113 -13.59 1.13 0.11
C LYS A 113 -14.41 1.69 1.27
N TYR A 114 -15.32 0.89 1.83
CA TYR A 114 -16.12 1.30 2.99
C TYR A 114 -15.27 1.57 4.23
N MET A 115 -14.26 0.74 4.49
CA MET A 115 -13.30 0.96 5.58
C MET A 115 -12.47 2.22 5.35
N GLU A 116 -12.01 2.48 4.11
CA GLU A 116 -11.31 3.72 3.77
C GLU A 116 -12.17 4.96 4.03
N LYS A 117 -13.44 4.93 3.61
CA LYS A 117 -14.43 5.99 3.90
C LYS A 117 -14.61 6.19 5.41
N SER A 118 -14.83 5.11 6.15
CA SER A 118 -15.10 5.15 7.59
C SER A 118 -13.89 5.67 8.38
N ASN A 119 -12.69 5.19 8.05
CA ASN A 119 -11.45 5.66 8.65
C ASN A 119 -11.21 7.14 8.36
N LEU A 120 -11.52 7.60 7.13
CA LEU A 120 -11.37 9.01 6.78
C LEU A 120 -12.34 9.87 7.60
N ILE A 121 -13.61 9.48 7.74
CA ILE A 121 -14.59 10.19 8.58
C ILE A 121 -14.07 10.29 10.03
N LEU A 122 -13.58 9.19 10.58
CA LEU A 122 -13.03 9.16 11.94
C LEU A 122 -11.85 10.12 12.11
N ILE A 123 -10.94 10.19 11.12
CA ILE A 123 -9.82 11.14 11.14
C ILE A 123 -10.34 12.58 11.14
N TYR A 124 -11.35 12.89 10.33
CA TYR A 124 -11.97 14.22 10.30
C TYR A 124 -12.62 14.58 11.64
N GLU A 125 -13.34 13.64 12.27
CA GLU A 125 -13.94 13.81 13.60
C GLU A 125 -12.87 14.07 14.67
N GLN A 126 -11.85 13.22 14.75
CA GLN A 126 -10.75 13.37 15.73
C GLN A 126 -10.01 14.70 15.58
N VAL A 127 -9.75 15.13 14.34
CA VAL A 127 -9.09 16.41 14.08
C VAL A 127 -9.98 17.59 14.45
N ALA A 128 -11.28 17.51 14.14
CA ALA A 128 -12.24 18.56 14.48
C ALA A 128 -12.39 18.72 16.01
N GLU A 129 -12.50 17.60 16.73
CA GLU A 129 -12.52 17.57 18.20
C GLU A 129 -11.23 18.17 18.79
N GLY A 130 -10.07 17.78 18.26
CA GLY A 130 -8.77 18.28 18.73
C GLY A 130 -8.55 19.78 18.50
N LEU A 131 -9.22 20.37 17.52
CA LEU A 131 -9.16 21.81 17.22
C LEU A 131 -10.25 22.61 17.95
N GLY A 132 -11.27 21.95 18.52
CA GLY A 132 -12.36 22.61 19.25
C GLY A 132 -13.18 23.59 18.40
N GLY A 133 -13.20 23.40 17.07
CA GLY A 133 -13.87 24.30 16.15
C GLY A 133 -15.38 24.03 16.04
N ASP A 134 -16.17 25.09 15.88
CA ASP A 134 -17.58 24.98 15.56
C ASP A 134 -17.78 24.25 14.22
N ASN A 135 -18.76 23.35 14.18
CA ASN A 135 -19.10 22.58 13.00
C ASN A 135 -19.92 23.44 12.02
N VAL A 136 -19.21 24.25 11.23
CA VAL A 136 -19.80 25.12 10.21
C VAL A 136 -19.98 24.34 8.92
N ASP A 137 -21.14 24.45 8.28
CA ASP A 137 -21.45 23.73 7.03
C ASP A 137 -20.58 24.20 5.85
N ASP A 138 -20.22 25.48 5.81
CA ASP A 138 -19.46 26.08 4.73
C ASP A 138 -18.06 25.46 4.56
N PHE A 139 -17.85 24.83 3.42
CA PHE A 139 -16.59 24.21 3.04
C PHE A 139 -15.40 25.20 3.09
N TYR A 140 -15.60 26.48 2.77
CA TYR A 140 -14.52 27.46 2.72
C TYR A 140 -14.27 28.18 4.06
N HIS A 141 -15.00 27.84 5.11
CA HIS A 141 -14.80 28.40 6.44
C HIS A 141 -13.38 28.11 6.97
N GLU A 142 -12.80 29.07 7.70
CA GLU A 142 -11.42 28.98 8.23
C GLU A 142 -11.23 27.74 9.11
N SER A 143 -12.21 27.40 9.95
CA SER A 143 -12.19 26.18 10.77
C SER A 143 -12.08 24.91 9.91
N ASN A 144 -12.89 24.80 8.85
CA ASN A 144 -12.86 23.64 7.95
C ASN A 144 -11.59 23.59 7.12
N ARG A 145 -11.02 24.75 6.78
CA ARG A 145 -9.71 24.83 6.14
C ARG A 145 -8.60 24.30 7.05
N ALA A 146 -8.57 24.73 8.31
CA ALA A 146 -7.61 24.25 9.31
C ALA A 146 -7.75 22.75 9.58
N ILE A 147 -8.98 22.24 9.66
CA ILE A 147 -9.26 20.80 9.78
C ILE A 147 -8.66 20.05 8.59
N ARG A 148 -8.95 20.46 7.34
CA ARG A 148 -8.42 19.79 6.14
C ARG A 148 -6.90 19.81 6.07
N GLU A 149 -6.28 20.94 6.41
CA GLU A 149 -4.82 21.04 6.43
C GLU A 149 -4.22 20.04 7.43
N LYS A 150 -4.82 19.93 8.62
CA LYS A 150 -4.39 18.97 9.62
C LYS A 150 -4.66 17.52 9.21
N VAL A 151 -5.81 17.24 8.61
CA VAL A 151 -6.15 15.91 8.05
C VAL A 151 -5.14 15.50 6.98
N ALA A 152 -4.76 16.41 6.07
CA ALA A 152 -3.75 16.12 5.05
C ALA A 152 -2.40 15.74 5.67
N VAL A 153 -2.00 16.39 6.77
CA VAL A 153 -0.79 16.04 7.52
C VAL A 153 -0.93 14.66 8.17
N VAL A 154 -2.06 14.36 8.81
CA VAL A 154 -2.32 13.05 9.45
C VAL A 154 -2.31 11.92 8.42
N LEU A 155 -2.95 12.11 7.27
CA LEU A 155 -2.96 11.13 6.19
C LEU A 155 -1.54 10.86 5.65
N LYS A 156 -0.75 11.92 5.44
CA LYS A 156 0.66 11.78 5.02
C LYS A 156 1.50 11.02 6.05
N GLN A 157 1.28 11.26 7.34
CA GLN A 157 1.96 10.53 8.40
C GLN A 157 1.58 9.05 8.38
N HIS A 158 0.29 8.75 8.27
CA HIS A 158 -0.21 7.37 8.20
C HIS A 158 0.37 6.61 6.98
N GLU A 159 0.53 7.27 5.82
CA GLU A 159 1.21 6.65 4.66
C GLU A 159 2.68 6.36 4.91
N MET A 160 3.38 7.28 5.60
CA MET A 160 4.76 7.06 5.98
C MET A 160 4.88 5.87 6.91
N ASP A 161 4.02 5.79 7.92
CA ASP A 161 4.01 4.71 8.90
C ASP A 161 3.72 3.35 8.24
N GLN A 162 2.73 3.29 7.35
CA GLN A 162 2.44 2.10 6.54
C GLN A 162 3.63 1.68 5.67
N THR A 163 4.34 2.66 5.09
CA THR A 163 5.53 2.39 4.26
C THR A 163 6.67 1.84 5.12
N VAL A 164 6.87 2.37 6.31
CA VAL A 164 7.89 1.87 7.25
C VAL A 164 7.55 0.46 7.72
N GLU A 165 6.31 0.20 8.09
CA GLU A 165 5.84 -1.11 8.56
C GLU A 165 5.97 -2.18 7.47
N THR A 166 5.51 -1.88 6.26
CA THR A 166 5.63 -2.81 5.13
C THR A 166 7.09 -3.14 4.79
N ASN A 167 7.96 -2.13 4.77
CA ASN A 167 9.40 -2.33 4.58
C ASN A 167 10.02 -3.16 5.71
N TYR A 168 9.58 -2.96 6.95
CA TYR A 168 10.04 -3.74 8.09
C TYR A 168 9.64 -5.21 7.96
N LEU A 169 8.38 -5.50 7.64
CA LEU A 169 7.88 -6.86 7.44
C LEU A 169 8.60 -7.57 6.28
N GLN A 170 8.80 -6.88 5.16
CA GLN A 170 9.56 -7.41 4.02
C GLN A 170 11.00 -7.77 4.42
N ARG A 171 11.68 -6.90 5.19
CA ARG A 171 13.03 -7.20 5.68
C ARG A 171 13.06 -8.40 6.62
N GLN A 172 12.07 -8.56 7.49
CA GLN A 172 11.95 -9.73 8.35
C GLN A 172 11.74 -11.02 7.53
N GLU A 173 10.86 -10.98 6.55
CA GLU A 173 10.57 -12.13 5.69
C GLU A 173 11.81 -12.53 4.86
N MET A 174 12.53 -11.55 4.31
CA MET A 174 13.78 -11.78 3.59
C MET A 174 14.85 -12.42 4.49
N ARG A 175 14.92 -12.03 5.77
CA ARG A 175 15.82 -12.68 6.74
C ARG A 175 15.42 -14.12 7.00
N LYS A 176 14.14 -14.38 7.32
CA LYS A 176 13.64 -15.75 7.55
C LYS A 176 13.87 -16.64 6.33
N GLN A 177 13.62 -16.13 5.13
CA GLN A 177 13.83 -16.87 3.89
C GLN A 177 15.31 -17.13 3.60
N SER A 178 16.20 -16.20 3.94
CA SER A 178 17.64 -16.40 3.87
C SER A 178 18.11 -17.47 4.84
N ASP A 179 17.66 -17.41 6.09
CA ASP A 179 18.01 -18.39 7.13
C ASP A 179 17.51 -19.79 6.76
N PHE A 180 16.28 -19.89 6.26
CA PHE A 180 15.71 -21.14 5.77
C PHE A 180 16.53 -21.73 4.62
N LYS A 181 16.92 -20.91 3.62
CA LYS A 181 17.76 -21.33 2.51
C LYS A 181 19.16 -21.74 2.96
N SER A 182 19.75 -21.03 3.92
CA SER A 182 21.08 -21.36 4.47
C SER A 182 21.04 -22.69 5.21
N ALA A 183 20.05 -22.90 6.08
CA ALA A 183 19.87 -24.16 6.80
C ALA A 183 19.58 -25.34 5.85
N ALA A 184 18.83 -25.12 4.77
CA ALA A 184 18.61 -26.12 3.74
C ALA A 184 19.91 -26.51 3.03
N LYS A 185 20.71 -25.52 2.62
CA LYS A 185 22.04 -25.75 2.01
C LYS A 185 22.98 -26.46 2.97
N GLU A 186 23.01 -26.09 4.23
CA GLU A 186 23.85 -26.75 5.23
C GLU A 186 23.48 -28.22 5.42
N ARG A 187 22.18 -28.53 5.47
CA ARG A 187 21.69 -29.93 5.52
C ARG A 187 22.07 -30.71 4.27
N GLU A 188 21.96 -30.09 3.10
CA GLU A 188 22.35 -30.72 1.83
C GLU A 188 23.86 -30.98 1.78
N MET A 189 24.67 -29.98 2.15
CA MET A 189 26.12 -30.11 2.26
C MET A 189 26.51 -31.22 3.24
N LYS A 190 25.88 -31.27 4.42
CA LYS A 190 26.12 -32.32 5.42
C LYS A 190 25.78 -33.72 4.89
N LYS A 191 24.61 -33.89 4.26
CA LYS A 191 24.22 -35.16 3.63
C LYS A 191 25.21 -35.59 2.54
N SER A 192 25.64 -34.64 1.69
CA SER A 192 26.61 -34.90 0.63
C SER A 192 27.98 -35.32 1.18
N TRP A 193 28.39 -34.69 2.29
CA TRP A 193 29.63 -35.02 2.99
C TRP A 193 29.57 -36.40 3.64
N GLU A 194 28.48 -36.71 4.35
CA GLU A 194 28.25 -38.05 4.94
C GLU A 194 28.23 -39.14 3.86
N SER A 195 27.57 -38.88 2.73
CA SER A 195 27.54 -39.81 1.60
C SER A 195 28.94 -40.05 1.02
N ARG A 196 29.74 -38.99 0.81
CA ARG A 196 31.16 -39.14 0.39
C ARG A 196 32.00 -39.85 1.43
N TRP A 197 31.80 -39.58 2.72
CA TRP A 197 32.52 -40.22 3.81
C TRP A 197 32.28 -41.73 3.89
N GLU A 198 31.04 -42.17 3.63
CA GLU A 198 30.68 -43.59 3.54
C GLU A 198 31.18 -44.24 2.24
N LEU A 199 31.14 -43.55 1.10
CA LEU A 199 31.71 -44.07 -0.15
C LEU A 199 33.22 -44.32 -0.04
N ASP A 200 33.96 -43.39 0.55
CA ASP A 200 35.41 -43.53 0.77
C ASP A 200 35.77 -44.43 1.98
N ARG A 201 34.77 -45.03 2.65
CA ARG A 201 34.98 -45.83 3.86
C ARG A 201 35.90 -47.01 3.62
N ASP A 202 35.65 -47.80 2.59
CA ASP A 202 36.45 -49.01 2.31
C ASP A 202 37.89 -48.67 1.94
N THR A 203 38.09 -47.60 1.18
CA THR A 203 39.41 -47.05 0.83
C THR A 203 40.15 -46.59 2.08
N ARG A 204 39.47 -45.86 2.96
CA ARG A 204 40.02 -45.38 4.22
C ARG A 204 40.34 -46.52 5.19
N VAL A 205 39.49 -47.53 5.30
CA VAL A 205 39.72 -48.74 6.11
C VAL A 205 40.90 -49.55 5.55
N LYS A 206 41.01 -49.71 4.23
CA LYS A 206 42.17 -50.34 3.58
C LYS A 206 43.46 -49.59 3.89
N LEU A 207 43.46 -48.26 3.73
CA LEU A 207 44.62 -47.41 4.05
C LEU A 207 45.01 -47.53 5.54
N TRP A 208 44.04 -47.53 6.46
CA TRP A 208 44.29 -47.70 7.88
C TRP A 208 44.84 -49.09 8.24
N ARG A 209 44.25 -50.17 7.69
CA ARG A 209 44.78 -51.54 7.85
C ARG A 209 46.23 -51.64 7.37
N ASN A 210 46.55 -51.05 6.21
CA ASN A 210 47.90 -51.05 5.64
C ASN A 210 48.91 -50.20 6.46
N PHE A 211 48.43 -49.16 7.14
CA PHE A 211 49.26 -48.36 8.04
C PHE A 211 49.54 -49.11 9.35
N SER A 212 48.52 -49.72 9.94
CA SER A 212 48.63 -50.55 11.14
C SER A 212 49.60 -51.73 10.97
N THR A 213 49.60 -52.37 9.81
CA THR A 213 50.52 -53.50 9.52
C THR A 213 51.96 -53.05 9.27
N LYS A 214 52.21 -51.77 8.94
CA LYS A 214 53.55 -51.20 8.80
C LYS A 214 54.19 -50.75 10.12
N VAL A 215 53.42 -50.64 11.21
CA VAL A 215 53.97 -50.39 12.56
C VAL A 215 54.46 -51.71 13.16
N GLU A 216 55.42 -52.36 12.52
CA GLU A 216 56.19 -53.42 13.18
C GLU A 216 57.16 -52.79 14.19
N LYS A 217 57.09 -53.25 15.45
CA LYS A 217 57.98 -52.85 16.54
C LYS A 217 59.46 -53.00 16.10
N PRO A 218 60.36 -52.03 16.39
CA PRO A 218 61.76 -52.16 16.02
C PRO A 218 62.34 -53.43 16.67
N LYS A 219 62.72 -54.41 15.85
CA LYS A 219 63.39 -55.63 16.31
C LYS A 219 64.71 -55.24 16.99
N LYS A 220 64.81 -55.42 18.31
CA LYS A 220 66.08 -55.32 19.05
C LYS A 220 67.08 -56.29 18.43
N LYS A 221 68.11 -55.78 17.75
CA LYS A 221 69.21 -56.58 17.23
C LYS A 221 69.94 -57.24 18.41
N LYS A 222 69.95 -58.57 18.49
CA LYS A 222 70.81 -59.30 19.44
C LYS A 222 72.27 -59.04 19.06
N LYS A 223 73.06 -58.47 19.98
CA LYS A 223 74.52 -58.42 19.86
C LYS A 223 75.06 -59.85 19.92
N VAL A 224 75.83 -60.23 18.91
CA VAL A 224 76.68 -61.44 18.96
C VAL A 224 77.87 -61.08 19.85
N LEU A 225 78.07 -61.84 20.92
CA LEU A 225 79.31 -61.77 21.71
C LEU A 225 80.42 -62.47 20.90
N ALA A 226 81.49 -61.73 20.65
CA ALA A 226 82.84 -62.24 20.41
C ALA A 226 83.68 -61.91 21.65
#